data_AF-A0AA41WCU1-F1
#
_entry.id   AF-A0AA41WCU1-F1
#
_cell.length_a   1.000
_cell.length_b   1.000
_cell.length_c   1.000
_cell.angle_alpha   90.00
_cell.angle_beta   90.00
_cell.angle_gamma   90.00
#
_symmetry.space_group_name_H-M   'P 1'
#
loop_
_entity.id
_entity.type
_entity.pdbx_description
1 polymer ?
#
loop_
_entity_poly.entity_id
_entity_poly.type
_entity_poly.pdbx_seq_one_letter_code
_entity_poly.pdbx_strand_id
1 'polypeptide(L)' 'AGHSLGEYSALVAAGALTLAQAAPLVRLRAQAMQQAVPVGAGAMAAILGLDADAVRAGCAEAQAAFA' A
#
# COMPACT_ATOMS: atom_id res chain seq x y z
N ALA A 1 -8.87 -13.56 4.88
CA ALA A 1 -8.16 -12.28 5.07
C ALA A 1 -7.50 -11.87 3.76
N GLY A 2 -7.32 -10.58 3.51
CA GLY A 2 -6.61 -10.07 2.33
C GLY A 2 -5.84 -8.80 2.69
N HIS A 3 -4.66 -8.61 2.10
CA HIS A 3 -3.78 -7.49 2.44
C HIS A 3 -3.84 -6.41 1.35
N SER A 4 -3.90 -5.13 1.76
CA SER A 4 -3.93 -3.99 0.84
C SER A 4 -5.09 -4.13 -0.17
N LEU A 5 -4.80 -4.29 -1.47
CA LEU A 5 -5.83 -4.50 -2.48
C LEU A 5 -6.62 -5.80 -2.26
N GLY A 6 -5.99 -6.82 -1.68
CA GLY A 6 -6.61 -8.13 -1.47
C GLY A 6 -7.75 -8.12 -0.46
N GLU A 7 -7.89 -7.09 0.37
CA GLU A 7 -8.98 -6.97 1.33
C GLU A 7 -10.35 -6.94 0.63
N TYR A 8 -10.47 -6.22 -0.49
CA TYR A 8 -11.70 -6.18 -1.30
C TYR A 8 -12.06 -7.57 -1.85
N SER A 9 -11.06 -8.31 -2.34
CA SER A 9 -11.25 -9.68 -2.81
C SER A 9 -11.69 -10.61 -1.67
N ALA A 10 -11.13 -10.44 -0.47
CA ALA A 10 -11.53 -11.20 0.71
C ALA A 10 -12.98 -10.89 1.13
N LEU A 11 -13.40 -9.62 1.07
CA LEU A 11 -14.79 -9.22 1.34
C LEU A 11 -15.77 -9.79 0.31
N VAL A 12 -15.36 -9.88 -0.96
CA VAL A 12 -16.18 -10.55 -2.00
C VAL A 12 -16.27 -12.05 -1.75
N ALA A 13 -15.15 -12.70 -1.46
CA ALA A 13 -15.13 -14.13 -1.15
C ALA A 13 -15.94 -14.47 0.10
N ALA A 14 -15.98 -13.57 1.09
CA ALA A 14 -16.78 -13.72 2.31
C ALA A 14 -18.27 -13.36 2.11
N GLY A 15 -18.68 -12.90 0.92
CA GLY A 15 -20.06 -12.48 0.62
C GLY A 15 -20.48 -11.15 1.26
N ALA A 16 -19.56 -10.43 1.91
CA ALA A 16 -19.82 -9.11 2.50
C ALA A 16 -20.00 -8.02 1.43
N LEU A 17 -19.36 -8.21 0.26
CA LEU A 17 -19.56 -7.38 -0.93
C LEU A 17 -19.82 -8.26 -2.15
N THR A 18 -20.59 -7.76 -3.10
CA THR A 18 -20.63 -8.32 -4.46
C THR A 18 -19.46 -7.78 -5.27
N LEU A 19 -19.10 -8.49 -6.36
CA LEU A 19 -18.09 -7.99 -7.30
C LEU A 19 -18.46 -6.61 -7.88
N ALA A 20 -19.75 -6.39 -8.15
CA ALA A 20 -20.27 -5.11 -8.65
C ALA A 20 -20.09 -3.96 -7.65
N GLN A 21 -20.11 -4.23 -6.35
CA GLN A 21 -19.81 -3.25 -5.31
C GLN A 21 -18.30 -3.05 -5.13
N ALA A 22 -17.50 -4.12 -5.18
CA ALA A 22 -16.06 -4.05 -4.90
C ALA A 22 -15.21 -3.45 -6.04
N ALA A 23 -15.51 -3.77 -7.30
CA ALA A 23 -14.75 -3.29 -8.45
C ALA A 23 -14.64 -1.75 -8.55
N PRO A 24 -15.71 -0.95 -8.38
CA PRO A 24 -15.59 0.50 -8.40
C PRO A 24 -14.79 1.05 -7.21
N LEU A 25 -14.84 0.41 -6.04
CA LEU A 25 -14.05 0.81 -4.87
C LEU A 25 -12.55 0.59 -5.10
N VAL A 26 -12.19 -0.55 -5.70
CA VAL A 26 -10.80 -0.85 -6.11
C VAL A 26 -10.29 0.23 -7.07
N ARG A 27 -11.08 0.61 -8.08
CA ARG A 27 -10.70 1.64 -9.05
C ARG A 27 -10.53 3.00 -8.37
N LEU A 28 -11.48 3.40 -7.53
CA LEU A 28 -11.42 4.66 -6.79
C LEU A 28 -10.15 4.74 -5.92
N ARG A 29 -9.85 3.65 -5.20
CA ARG A 29 -8.62 3.57 -4.39
C ARG A 29 -7.37 3.74 -5.24
N ALA A 30 -7.29 3.07 -6.39
CA ALA A 30 -6.14 3.19 -7.29
C ALA A 30 -5.99 4.63 -7.83
N GLN A 31 -7.08 5.29 -8.18
CA GLN A 31 -7.09 6.70 -8.62
C GLN A 31 -6.62 7.63 -7.50
N ALA A 32 -7.14 7.46 -6.29
CA ALA A 32 -6.73 8.25 -5.13
C ALA A 32 -5.23 8.07 -4.81
N MET A 33 -4.71 6.83 -4.93
CA MET A 33 -3.28 6.57 -4.74
C MET A 33 -2.41 7.30 -5.78
N GLN A 34 -2.80 7.29 -7.05
CA GLN A 34 -2.09 8.00 -8.11
C GLN A 34 -2.18 9.53 -8.00
N GLN A 35 -3.29 10.04 -7.47
CA GLN A 35 -3.44 11.47 -7.18
C GLN A 35 -2.53 11.92 -6.03
N ALA A 36 -2.37 11.08 -5.01
CA ALA A 36 -1.51 11.38 -3.87
C ALA A 36 -0.02 11.29 -4.23
N VAL A 37 0.38 10.29 -5.02
CA VAL A 37 1.75 10.11 -5.47
C VAL A 37 1.73 9.75 -6.97
N PRO A 38 2.08 10.70 -7.86
CA PRO A 38 2.13 10.45 -9.29
C PRO A 38 3.04 9.29 -9.66
N VAL A 39 2.74 8.65 -10.80
CA VAL A 39 3.57 7.56 -11.32
C VAL A 39 5.01 8.04 -11.49
N GLY A 40 5.95 7.27 -10.94
CA GLY A 40 7.39 7.56 -10.99
C GLY A 40 7.90 8.48 -9.88
N ALA A 41 7.03 9.09 -9.07
CA ALA A 41 7.45 9.94 -7.93
C ALA A 41 7.70 9.16 -6.63
N GLY A 42 7.14 7.94 -6.51
CA GLY A 42 7.33 7.05 -5.36
C GLY A 42 8.04 5.75 -5.74
N ALA A 43 8.67 5.12 -4.76
CA ALA A 43 9.30 3.80 -4.88
C ALA A 43 8.95 2.91 -3.68
N MET A 44 9.10 1.60 -3.86
CA MET A 44 8.92 0.61 -2.79
C MET A 44 10.10 -0.37 -2.83
N ALA A 45 10.71 -0.61 -1.67
CA ALA A 45 11.80 -1.56 -1.50
C ALA A 45 11.43 -2.60 -0.45
N ALA A 46 11.84 -3.85 -0.68
CA ALA A 46 11.73 -4.91 0.31
C ALA A 46 13.06 -5.06 1.05
N ILE A 47 13.01 -5.00 2.38
CA ILE A 47 14.20 -5.18 3.23
C ILE A 47 14.12 -6.56 3.85
N LEU A 48 15.19 -7.36 3.67
CA LEU A 48 15.28 -8.73 4.15
C LEU A 48 16.45 -8.85 5.12
N GLY A 49 16.24 -9.56 6.23
CA GLY A 49 17.30 -9.90 7.19
C GLY A 49 17.72 -8.78 8.16
N LEU A 50 17.11 -7.58 8.08
CA LEU A 50 17.25 -6.55 9.10
C LEU A 50 16.05 -6.59 10.05
N ASP A 51 16.29 -6.27 11.33
CA ASP A 51 15.22 -6.05 12.28
C ASP A 51 14.48 -4.71 12.01
N ALA A 52 13.28 -4.60 12.56
CA ALA A 52 12.43 -3.44 12.30
C ALA A 52 12.93 -2.14 12.96
N ASP A 53 13.69 -2.22 14.05
CA ASP A 53 14.27 -1.05 14.73
C ASP A 53 15.41 -0.45 13.91
N ALA A 54 16.29 -1.30 13.38
CA ALA A 54 17.36 -0.92 12.46
C ALA A 54 16.81 -0.28 11.19
N VAL A 55 15.72 -0.83 10.62
CA VAL A 55 15.04 -0.22 9.46
C VAL A 55 14.50 1.17 9.81
N ARG A 56 13.83 1.32 10.97
CA ARG A 56 13.31 2.62 11.41
C ARG A 56 14.42 3.66 11.60
N ALA A 57 15.52 3.27 12.24
CA ALA A 57 16.69 4.15 12.43
C ALA A 57 17.27 4.60 11.08
N GLY A 58 17.49 3.67 10.16
CA GLY A 58 18.00 3.99 8.81
C GLY A 58 17.06 4.91 8.02
N CYS A 59 15.75 4.74 8.12
CA CYS A 59 14.79 5.66 7.50
C CYS A 59 14.88 7.08 8.09
N ALA A 60 15.04 7.21 9.42
CA ALA A 60 15.17 8.50 10.08
C ALA A 60 16.48 9.21 9.70
N GLU A 61 17.59 8.47 9.64
CA GLU A 61 18.89 8.99 9.18
C GLU A 61 18.83 9.47 7.73
N ALA A 62 18.26 8.67 6.82
CA ALA A 62 18.09 9.03 5.43
C ALA A 62 17.22 10.30 5.28
N GLN A 63 16.10 10.38 6.00
CA GLN A 63 15.23 11.55 5.99
C GLN A 63 15.94 12.83 6.44
N ALA A 64 16.83 12.75 7.43
CA ALA A 64 17.62 13.88 7.90
C ALA A 64 18.70 14.32 6.90
N ALA A 65 19.24 13.40 6.10
CA ALA A 65 20.23 13.70 5.07
C ALA A 65 19.64 14.31 3.79
N PHE A 66 18.33 14.13 3.55
CA PHE A 66 17.61 14.71 2.41
C PHE A 66 16.92 16.05 2.72
N ALA A 67 16.96 16.52 3.97
CA ALA A 67 16.44 17.82 4.40
C ALA A 67 17.49 18.93 4.20
#